data_AF-A0A7C4GWZ5-F1
#
_entry.id   AF-A0A7C4GWZ5-F1
#
_cell.length_a   1.000
_cell.length_b   1.000
_cell.length_c   1.000
_cell.angle_alpha   90.00
_cell.angle_beta   90.00
_cell.angle_gamma   90.00
#
_symmetry.space_group_name_H-M   'P 1'
#
loop_
_entity.id
_entity.type
_entity.pdbx_description
1 polymer ?
#
loop_
_entity_poly.entity_id
_entity_poly.type
_entity_poly.pdbx_seq_one_letter_code
_entity_poly.pdbx_strand_id
1 'polypeptide(L)'
;MSAIIYTYPLLILLISGLAGYSGISSKTALGSLTAFAGVLTIYAPSQLDISGTLLSFLAAVFFAVSSVISSRIPIDLVILTAIQNIIGLPIAVAIYILAGDSTGIDVTRVIAIVHQGLGASFLAYIAWYRLLTRSIGVASSIVYMVPAATYIMAIPIAGETPTFYQILGLILVLIGIYIARRRGS
;
A
#
# COMPACT_ATOMS: atom_id res chain seq x y z
N MET A 1 11.58 8.50 -3.72
CA MET A 1 10.31 8.03 -3.11
C MET A 1 10.63 6.83 -2.26
N SER A 2 10.32 6.86 -0.95
CA SER A 2 10.82 5.85 -0.02
C SER A 2 10.01 4.56 -0.12
N ALA A 3 10.67 3.45 -0.47
CA ALA A 3 10.13 2.09 -0.43
C ALA A 3 9.59 1.69 0.95
N ILE A 4 10.02 2.42 1.99
CA ILE A 4 9.81 2.11 3.39
C ILE A 4 8.34 2.19 3.78
N ILE A 5 7.52 2.94 3.04
CA ILE A 5 6.06 2.91 3.26
C ILE A 5 5.52 1.47 3.14
N TYR A 6 6.04 0.67 2.21
CA TYR A 6 5.65 -0.73 2.02
C TYR A 6 6.14 -1.67 3.13
N THR A 7 6.62 -1.15 4.26
CA THR A 7 6.76 -1.93 5.50
C THR A 7 5.39 -2.18 6.14
N TYR A 8 4.36 -1.38 5.82
CA TYR A 8 3.03 -1.52 6.41
C TYR A 8 2.42 -2.93 6.31
N PRO A 9 2.57 -3.73 5.24
CA PRO A 9 1.99 -5.06 5.17
C PRO A 9 2.63 -6.03 6.18
N LEU A 10 3.94 -5.91 6.44
CA LEU A 10 4.61 -6.65 7.52
C LEU A 10 4.12 -6.19 8.88
N LEU A 11 3.97 -4.89 9.08
CA LEU A 11 3.45 -4.34 10.35
C LEU A 11 2.01 -4.82 10.60
N ILE A 12 1.17 -4.88 9.57
CA ILE A 12 -0.19 -5.43 9.69
C ILE A 12 -0.14 -6.90 10.15
N LEU A 13 0.75 -7.73 9.58
CA LEU A 13 0.90 -9.12 10.03
C LEU A 13 1.33 -9.17 11.49
N LEU A 14 2.37 -8.41 11.85
CA LEU A 14 2.92 -8.38 13.20
C LEU A 14 1.87 -7.92 14.22
N ILE A 15 1.24 -6.77 13.99
CA ILE A 15 0.22 -6.19 14.88
C ILE A 15 -0.96 -7.16 15.00
N SER A 16 -1.42 -7.75 13.89
CA SER A 16 -2.50 -8.71 13.93
C SER A 16 -2.15 -9.98 14.71
N GLY A 17 -0.92 -10.48 14.61
CA GLY A 17 -0.46 -11.65 15.34
C GLY A 17 -0.38 -11.37 16.84
N LEU A 18 0.21 -10.22 17.21
CA LEU A 18 0.31 -9.78 18.61
C LEU A 18 -1.06 -9.53 19.25
N ALA A 19 -2.01 -9.00 18.48
CA ALA A 19 -3.37 -8.78 18.94
C ALA A 19 -4.23 -10.06 18.97
N GLY A 20 -3.69 -11.21 18.55
CA GLY A 20 -4.41 -12.49 18.54
C GLY A 20 -5.46 -12.62 17.44
N TYR A 21 -5.49 -11.71 16.46
CA TYR A 21 -6.50 -11.70 15.40
C TYR A 21 -6.21 -12.64 14.23
N SER A 22 -4.97 -13.11 14.07
CA SER A 22 -4.63 -14.11 13.05
C SER A 22 -3.47 -15.00 13.47
N GLY A 23 -3.58 -16.29 13.14
CA GLY A 23 -2.45 -17.22 13.17
C GLY A 23 -1.57 -16.97 11.95
N ILE A 24 -0.34 -16.51 12.16
CA ILE A 24 0.61 -16.24 11.08
C ILE A 24 1.27 -17.57 10.69
N SER A 25 0.98 -18.08 9.49
CA SER A 25 1.70 -19.23 8.98
C SER A 25 3.15 -18.86 8.63
N SER A 26 4.10 -19.76 8.87
CA SER A 26 5.51 -19.53 8.51
C SER A 26 5.69 -19.24 7.02
N LYS A 27 4.84 -19.81 6.16
CA LYS A 27 4.84 -19.55 4.71
C LYS A 27 4.41 -18.12 4.38
N THR A 28 3.36 -17.62 5.03
CA THR A 28 2.92 -16.23 4.87
C THR A 28 4.00 -15.26 5.34
N ALA A 29 4.62 -15.52 6.51
CA ALA A 29 5.72 -14.70 7.00
C ALA A 29 6.92 -14.68 6.03
N LEU A 30 7.40 -15.86 5.60
CA LEU A 30 8.51 -15.97 4.66
C LEU A 30 8.21 -15.33 3.30
N GLY A 31 7.01 -15.55 2.77
CA GLY A 31 6.59 -14.97 1.51
C GLY A 31 6.45 -13.45 1.57
N SER A 32 5.89 -12.91 2.65
CA SER A 32 5.80 -11.47 2.87
C SER A 32 7.17 -10.81 3.08
N LEU A 33 8.10 -11.47 3.79
CA LEU A 33 9.48 -10.99 3.92
C LEU A 33 10.22 -10.99 2.57
N THR A 34 10.03 -12.04 1.77
CA THR A 34 10.61 -12.14 0.42
C THR A 34 10.05 -11.06 -0.50
N ALA A 35 8.73 -10.81 -0.45
CA ALA A 35 8.11 -9.78 -1.25
C ALA A 35 8.56 -8.37 -0.82
N PHE A 36 8.68 -8.12 0.49
CA PHE A 36 9.23 -6.87 1.01
C PHE A 36 10.68 -6.63 0.55
N ALA A 37 11.54 -7.67 0.60
CA ALA A 37 12.89 -7.60 0.07
C ALA A 37 12.89 -7.26 -1.44
N GLY A 38 11.95 -7.80 -2.19
CA GLY A 38 11.72 -7.42 -3.58
C GLY A 38 11.40 -5.94 -3.77
N VAL A 39 10.50 -5.39 -2.94
CA VAL A 39 10.21 -3.94 -2.95
C VAL A 39 11.45 -3.10 -2.63
N LEU A 40 12.22 -3.46 -1.59
CA LEU A 40 13.47 -2.76 -1.28
C LEU A 40 14.45 -2.82 -2.46
N THR A 41 14.49 -3.93 -3.18
CA THR A 41 15.35 -4.10 -4.37
C THR A 41 14.91 -3.20 -5.53
N ILE A 42 13.59 -3.06 -5.79
CA ILE A 42 13.05 -2.16 -6.82
C ILE A 42 13.54 -0.71 -6.60
N TYR A 43 13.61 -0.29 -5.34
CA TYR A 43 13.96 1.07 -4.96
C TYR A 43 15.41 1.24 -4.47
N ALA A 44 16.24 0.19 -4.52
CA ALA A 44 17.62 0.23 -4.05
C ALA A 44 18.48 1.35 -4.68
N PRO A 45 18.29 1.72 -5.96
CA PRO A 45 19.04 2.83 -6.56
C PRO A 45 18.65 4.24 -6.05
N SER A 46 17.63 4.37 -5.20
CA SER A 46 17.15 5.67 -4.74
C SER A 46 18.03 6.26 -3.64
N GLN A 47 18.28 7.57 -3.70
CA GLN A 47 18.99 8.29 -2.64
C GLN A 47 18.16 8.30 -1.35
N LEU A 48 18.83 8.03 -0.23
CA LEU A 48 18.20 8.01 1.09
C LEU A 48 18.11 9.44 1.65
N ASP A 49 16.88 9.97 1.71
CA ASP A 49 16.54 11.10 2.55
C ASP A 49 16.06 10.59 3.91
N ILE A 50 16.79 10.94 4.98
CA ILE A 50 16.51 10.49 6.35
C ILE A 50 15.15 11.01 6.83
N SER A 51 14.83 12.27 6.54
CA SER A 51 13.58 12.91 6.98
C SER A 51 12.38 12.26 6.30
N GLY A 52 12.41 12.15 4.98
CA GLY A 52 11.37 11.46 4.20
C GLY A 52 11.25 9.97 4.55
N THR A 53 12.36 9.31 4.89
CA THR A 53 12.39 7.92 5.35
C THR A 53 11.65 7.75 6.68
N LEU A 54 11.99 8.57 7.68
CA LEU A 54 11.35 8.51 8.99
C LEU A 54 9.85 8.78 8.89
N LEU A 55 9.47 9.79 8.10
CA LEU A 55 8.07 10.14 7.89
C LEU A 55 7.30 9.03 7.14
N SER A 56 7.93 8.40 6.14
CA SER A 56 7.33 7.26 5.41
C SER A 56 7.16 6.03 6.30
N PHE A 57 8.11 5.78 7.20
CA PHE A 57 7.99 4.71 8.19
C PHE A 57 6.86 4.98 9.19
N LEU A 58 6.76 6.22 9.70
CA LEU A 58 5.66 6.60 10.59
C LEU A 58 4.30 6.47 9.89
N ALA A 59 4.21 6.88 8.63
CA ALA A 59 3.02 6.66 7.81
C ALA A 59 2.69 5.17 7.67
N ALA A 60 3.69 4.30 7.48
CA ALA A 60 3.50 2.86 7.43
C ALA A 60 2.92 2.30 8.75
N VAL A 61 3.40 2.80 9.89
CA VAL A 61 2.88 2.41 11.22
C VAL A 61 1.43 2.84 11.38
N PHE A 62 1.10 4.11 11.09
CA PHE A 62 -0.29 4.59 11.19
C PHE A 62 -1.23 3.84 10.25
N PHE A 63 -0.79 3.58 9.02
CA PHE A 63 -1.57 2.82 8.06
C PHE A 63 -1.82 1.37 8.52
N ALA A 64 -0.79 0.73 9.11
CA ALA A 64 -0.92 -0.63 9.60
C ALA A 64 -1.88 -0.71 10.80
N VAL A 65 -1.72 0.18 11.78
CA VAL A 65 -2.60 0.26 12.95
C VAL A 65 -4.04 0.55 12.53
N SER A 66 -4.25 1.58 11.69
CA SER A 66 -5.59 1.95 11.23
C SER A 66 -6.24 0.84 10.42
N SER A 67 -5.47 0.11 9.60
CA SER A 67 -5.97 -1.02 8.81
C SER A 67 -6.42 -2.18 9.70
N VAL A 68 -5.63 -2.55 10.71
CA VAL A 68 -6.01 -3.61 11.65
C VAL A 68 -7.26 -3.21 12.41
N ILE A 69 -7.32 -2.00 12.97
CA ILE A 69 -8.50 -1.51 13.70
C ILE A 69 -9.74 -1.48 12.81
N SER A 70 -9.62 -0.89 11.61
CA SER A 70 -10.72 -0.76 10.64
C SER A 70 -11.26 -2.10 10.18
N SER A 71 -10.40 -3.13 10.11
CA SER A 71 -10.83 -4.48 9.74
C SER A 71 -11.59 -5.23 10.84
N ARG A 72 -11.63 -4.69 12.07
CA ARG A 72 -12.21 -5.34 13.25
C ARG A 72 -13.32 -4.54 13.92
N ILE A 73 -13.47 -3.26 13.58
CA ILE A 73 -14.55 -2.44 14.11
C ILE A 73 -15.90 -2.89 13.51
N PRO A 74 -17.00 -2.97 14.29
CA PRO A 74 -18.31 -3.42 13.81
C PRO A 74 -19.08 -2.32 13.07
N ILE A 75 -18.39 -1.59 12.19
CA ILE A 75 -18.98 -0.55 11.33
C ILE A 75 -19.01 -1.10 9.90
N ASP A 76 -20.10 -0.85 9.18
CA ASP A 76 -20.17 -1.20 7.77
C ASP A 76 -19.00 -0.57 6.99
N LEU A 77 -18.36 -1.35 6.13
CA LEU A 77 -17.14 -0.93 5.44
C LEU A 77 -17.35 0.23 4.47
N VAL A 78 -18.55 0.34 3.90
CA VAL A 78 -18.92 1.47 3.03
C VAL A 78 -19.03 2.73 3.88
N ILE A 79 -19.72 2.66 5.02
CA ILE A 79 -19.87 3.77 5.97
C ILE A 79 -18.49 4.19 6.51
N LEU A 80 -17.68 3.24 6.96
CA LEU A 80 -16.34 3.49 7.49
C LEU A 80 -15.45 4.19 6.46
N THR A 81 -15.47 3.72 5.21
CA THR A 81 -14.67 4.33 4.13
C THR A 81 -15.21 5.71 3.75
N ALA A 82 -16.52 5.90 3.73
CA ALA A 82 -17.15 7.20 3.47
C ALA A 82 -16.75 8.23 4.55
N ILE A 83 -16.84 7.86 5.83
CA ILE A 83 -16.42 8.72 6.95
C ILE A 83 -14.95 9.11 6.81
N GLN A 84 -14.06 8.15 6.54
CA GLN A 84 -12.63 8.44 6.34
C GLN A 84 -12.38 9.41 5.19
N ASN A 85 -13.09 9.27 4.07
CA ASN A 85 -12.96 10.19 2.93
C ASN A 85 -13.53 11.58 3.25
N ILE A 86 -14.67 11.68 3.93
CA ILE A 86 -15.28 12.95 4.33
C ILE A 86 -14.38 13.70 5.32
N ILE A 87 -13.82 13.00 6.32
CA ILE A 87 -12.90 13.60 7.30
C ILE A 87 -11.56 13.96 6.66
N GLY A 88 -11.09 13.16 5.69
CA GLY A 88 -9.85 13.43 4.97
C GLY A 88 -9.94 14.61 4.01
N LEU A 89 -11.14 14.94 3.50
CA LEU A 89 -11.33 15.99 2.50
C LEU A 89 -10.88 17.39 2.98
N PRO A 90 -11.24 17.88 4.18
CA PRO A 90 -10.70 19.15 4.69
C PRO A 90 -9.17 19.19 4.75
N ILE A 91 -8.52 18.08 5.12
CA ILE A 91 -7.06 17.99 5.19
C ILE A 91 -6.47 18.07 3.78
N ALA A 92 -7.04 17.35 2.81
CA ALA A 92 -6.62 17.40 1.42
C ALA A 92 -6.78 18.81 0.82
N VAL A 93 -7.90 19.49 1.10
CA VAL A 93 -8.15 20.87 0.67
C VAL A 93 -7.15 21.84 1.32
N ALA A 94 -6.88 21.71 2.61
CA ALA A 94 -5.90 22.55 3.30
C ALA A 94 -4.49 22.37 2.69
N ILE A 95 -4.07 21.13 2.41
CA ILE A 95 -2.79 20.85 1.75
C ILE A 95 -2.77 21.45 0.33
N TYR A 96 -3.85 21.34 -0.43
CA TYR A 96 -3.95 21.95 -1.76
C TYR A 96 -3.77 23.47 -1.72
N ILE A 97 -4.43 24.14 -0.77
CA ILE A 97 -4.30 25.60 -0.59
C ILE A 97 -2.87 25.97 -0.17
N LEU A 98 -2.29 25.24 0.78
CA LEU A 98 -0.92 25.49 1.28
C LEU A 98 0.16 25.21 0.24
N ALA A 99 -0.07 24.26 -0.67
CA ALA A 99 0.82 23.98 -1.79
C ALA A 99 0.90 25.16 -2.78
N GLY A 100 0.00 26.14 -2.69
CA GLY A 100 0.02 27.36 -3.47
C GLY A 100 -0.20 27.13 -4.96
N ASP A 101 -0.80 26.00 -5.34
CA ASP A 101 -1.01 25.66 -6.74
C ASP A 101 -2.14 26.54 -7.31
N SER A 102 -1.73 27.54 -8.09
CA SER A 102 -2.62 28.52 -8.74
C SER A 102 -3.06 28.06 -10.13
N THR A 103 -2.68 26.86 -10.53
CA THR A 103 -3.01 26.36 -11.86
C THR A 103 -4.51 26.02 -11.94
N GLY A 104 -5.20 26.55 -12.96
CA GLY A 104 -6.65 26.43 -13.11
C GLY A 104 -7.15 24.98 -13.18
N ILE A 105 -8.45 24.78 -12.94
CA ILE A 105 -9.08 23.46 -13.04
C ILE A 105 -9.41 23.19 -14.52
N ASP A 106 -8.80 22.15 -15.09
CA ASP A 106 -9.12 21.63 -16.42
C ASP A 106 -9.81 20.26 -16.35
N VAL A 107 -10.32 19.76 -17.48
CA VAL A 107 -11.03 18.49 -17.55
C VAL A 107 -10.15 17.31 -17.11
N THR A 108 -8.87 17.31 -17.49
CA THR A 108 -7.91 16.25 -17.13
C THR A 108 -7.72 16.17 -15.61
N ARG A 109 -7.62 17.32 -14.93
CA ARG A 109 -7.50 17.41 -13.48
C ARG A 109 -8.77 16.98 -12.78
N VAL A 110 -9.94 17.37 -13.29
CA VAL A 110 -11.22 16.88 -12.75
C VAL A 110 -11.28 15.37 -12.85
N ILE A 111 -10.90 14.79 -13.99
CA ILE A 111 -10.84 13.33 -14.16
C ILE A 111 -9.85 12.70 -13.16
N ALA A 112 -8.66 13.28 -12.98
CA ALA A 112 -7.67 12.78 -12.04
C ALA A 112 -8.16 12.82 -10.58
N ILE A 113 -8.81 13.92 -10.17
CA ILE A 113 -9.40 14.08 -8.83
C ILE A 113 -10.51 13.06 -8.61
N VAL A 114 -11.42 12.89 -9.58
CA VAL A 114 -12.51 11.92 -9.50
C VAL A 114 -11.97 10.48 -9.45
N HIS A 115 -11.00 10.16 -10.30
CA HIS A 115 -10.33 8.87 -10.29
C HIS A 115 -9.66 8.58 -8.93
N GLN A 116 -8.99 9.57 -8.35
CA GLN A 116 -8.29 9.43 -7.07
C GLN A 116 -9.26 9.29 -5.89
N GLY A 117 -10.34 10.07 -5.87
CA GLY A 117 -11.35 10.04 -4.80
C GLY A 117 -12.24 8.80 -4.85
N LEU A 118 -12.83 8.50 -6.01
CA LEU A 118 -13.75 7.38 -6.13
C LEU A 118 -13.03 6.05 -6.34
N GLY A 119 -12.07 5.99 -7.26
CA GLY A 119 -11.37 4.76 -7.62
C GLY A 119 -10.32 4.38 -6.59
N ALA A 120 -9.25 5.17 -6.52
CA ALA A 120 -8.07 4.85 -5.72
C ALA A 120 -8.30 4.97 -4.20
N SER A 121 -9.29 5.76 -3.78
CA SER A 121 -9.67 5.88 -2.37
C SER A 121 -10.91 5.03 -2.05
N PHE A 122 -12.11 5.50 -2.38
CA PHE A 122 -13.34 4.88 -1.88
C PHE A 122 -13.49 3.38 -2.24
N LEU A 123 -13.40 3.03 -3.52
CA LEU A 123 -13.57 1.63 -3.97
C LEU A 123 -12.41 0.74 -3.53
N ALA A 124 -11.17 1.23 -3.67
CA ALA A 124 -9.99 0.47 -3.28
C ALA A 124 -9.96 0.16 -1.77
N TYR A 125 -10.32 1.12 -0.91
CA TYR A 125 -10.35 0.91 0.53
C TYR A 125 -11.46 -0.05 0.97
N ILE A 126 -12.63 -0.02 0.33
CA ILE A 126 -13.66 -1.03 0.58
C ILE A 126 -13.12 -2.43 0.26
N ALA A 127 -12.46 -2.61 -0.90
CA ALA A 127 -11.85 -3.88 -1.26
C ALA A 127 -10.74 -4.31 -0.29
N TRP A 128 -9.90 -3.35 0.13
CA TRP A 128 -8.83 -3.56 1.10
C TRP A 128 -9.34 -4.07 2.44
N TYR A 129 -10.30 -3.35 3.05
CA TYR A 129 -10.85 -3.75 4.34
C TYR A 129 -11.67 -5.04 4.26
N ARG A 130 -12.40 -5.26 3.15
CA ARG A 130 -13.08 -6.55 2.90
C ARG A 130 -12.10 -7.72 2.82
N LEU A 131 -10.91 -7.51 2.28
CA LEU A 131 -9.90 -8.55 2.22
C LEU A 131 -9.27 -8.78 3.59
N LEU A 132 -8.97 -7.71 4.33
CA LEU A 132 -8.43 -7.81 5.69
C LEU A 132 -9.37 -8.52 6.66
N THR A 133 -10.68 -8.25 6.59
CA THR A 133 -11.67 -8.91 7.46
C THR A 133 -11.73 -10.41 7.20
N ARG A 134 -11.52 -10.84 5.95
CA ARG A 134 -11.50 -12.25 5.54
C ARG A 134 -10.18 -12.95 5.85
N SER A 135 -9.05 -12.30 5.54
CA SER A 135 -7.73 -12.88 5.73
C SER A 135 -6.63 -11.82 5.72
N ILE A 136 -6.12 -11.51 6.91
CA ILE A 136 -4.98 -10.60 7.08
C ILE A 136 -3.73 -11.14 6.38
N GLY A 137 -3.46 -12.45 6.47
CA GLY A 137 -2.32 -13.08 5.79
C GLY A 137 -2.34 -12.94 4.28
N VAL A 138 -3.52 -13.08 3.65
CA VAL A 138 -3.66 -12.88 2.20
C VAL A 138 -3.54 -11.40 1.85
N ALA A 139 -4.19 -10.50 2.59
CA ALA A 139 -4.11 -9.05 2.35
C ALA A 139 -2.66 -8.55 2.41
N SER A 140 -1.92 -8.91 3.45
CA SER A 140 -0.54 -8.49 3.67
C SER A 140 0.49 -9.08 2.71
N SER A 141 0.14 -10.12 1.95
CA SER A 141 1.02 -10.67 0.92
C SER A 141 0.67 -10.12 -0.46
N ILE A 142 -0.61 -10.07 -0.82
CA ILE A 142 -1.02 -9.65 -2.16
C ILE A 142 -0.79 -8.16 -2.42
N VAL A 143 -0.79 -7.33 -1.38
CA VAL A 143 -0.62 -5.87 -1.54
C VAL A 143 0.76 -5.47 -2.04
N TYR A 144 1.78 -6.34 -1.90
CA TYR A 144 3.08 -6.14 -2.55
C TYR A 144 3.00 -6.17 -4.08
N MET A 145 1.90 -6.67 -4.65
CA MET A 145 1.63 -6.53 -6.08
C MET A 145 1.44 -5.07 -6.49
N VAL A 146 1.03 -4.17 -5.58
CA VAL A 146 0.84 -2.75 -5.90
C VAL A 146 2.13 -2.10 -6.43
N PRO A 147 3.26 -2.09 -5.71
CA PRO A 147 4.49 -1.49 -6.23
C PRO A 147 4.99 -2.19 -7.51
N ALA A 148 4.82 -3.51 -7.60
CA ALA A 148 5.16 -4.27 -8.81
C ALA A 148 4.32 -3.83 -10.03
N ALA A 149 3.00 -3.77 -9.89
CA ALA A 149 2.08 -3.37 -10.95
C ALA A 149 2.29 -1.91 -11.36
N THR A 150 2.45 -1.01 -10.38
CA THR A 150 2.80 0.39 -10.63
C THR A 150 4.07 0.49 -11.46
N TYR A 151 5.10 -0.27 -11.10
CA TYR A 151 6.35 -0.27 -11.86
C TYR A 151 6.18 -0.80 -13.28
N ILE A 152 5.47 -1.93 -13.47
CA ILE A 152 5.19 -2.50 -14.81
C ILE A 152 4.43 -1.48 -15.69
N MET A 153 3.44 -0.80 -15.13
CA MET A 153 2.67 0.23 -15.85
C MET A 153 3.50 1.47 -16.15
N ALA A 154 4.45 1.83 -15.28
CA ALA A 154 5.29 3.01 -15.46
C ALA A 154 6.29 2.85 -16.62
N ILE A 155 6.80 1.65 -16.90
CA ILE A 155 7.80 1.40 -17.96
C ILE A 155 7.39 1.99 -19.32
N PRO A 156 6.24 1.63 -19.92
CA PRO A 156 5.86 2.16 -21.24
C PRO A 156 5.58 3.66 -21.21
N ILE A 157 5.19 4.23 -20.06
CA ILE A 157 4.84 5.65 -19.91
C ILE A 157 6.11 6.50 -19.75
N ALA A 158 7.07 6.01 -18.96
CA ALA A 158 8.34 6.69 -18.71
C ALA A 158 9.28 6.62 -19.92
N GLY A 159 9.10 5.62 -20.80
CA GLY A 159 10.02 5.38 -21.93
C GLY A 159 11.40 4.90 -21.48
N GLU A 160 11.55 4.51 -20.20
CA GLU A 160 12.82 4.08 -19.61
C GLU A 160 12.96 2.55 -19.65
N THR A 161 14.16 2.07 -19.91
CA THR A 161 14.49 0.64 -19.81
C THR A 161 14.62 0.23 -18.35
N PRO A 162 13.96 -0.86 -17.90
CA PRO A 162 14.09 -1.35 -16.54
C PRO A 162 15.54 -1.69 -16.18
N THR A 163 15.98 -1.20 -15.02
CA THR A 163 17.28 -1.58 -14.47
C THR A 163 17.25 -3.02 -13.96
N PHE A 164 18.43 -3.63 -13.83
CA PHE A 164 18.58 -4.97 -13.26
C PHE A 164 17.92 -5.10 -11.88
N TYR A 165 18.08 -4.10 -11.02
CA TYR A 165 17.47 -4.08 -9.67
C TYR A 165 15.94 -4.11 -9.72
N GLN A 166 15.33 -3.39 -10.66
CA GLN A 166 13.89 -3.35 -10.81
C GLN A 166 13.33 -4.70 -11.31
N ILE A 167 14.01 -5.34 -12.26
CA ILE A 167 13.64 -6.69 -12.74
C ILE A 167 13.77 -7.72 -11.62
N LEU A 168 14.91 -7.72 -10.92
CA LEU A 168 15.16 -8.63 -9.80
C LEU A 168 14.13 -8.45 -8.68
N GLY A 169 13.86 -7.19 -8.32
CA GLY A 169 12.87 -6.86 -7.30
C GLY A 169 11.46 -7.32 -7.68
N LEU A 170 11.07 -7.17 -8.94
CA LEU A 170 9.79 -7.69 -9.44
C LEU A 170 9.70 -9.22 -9.31
N ILE A 171 10.75 -9.94 -9.68
CA ILE A 171 10.82 -11.41 -9.53
C ILE A 171 10.66 -11.81 -8.07
N LEU A 172 11.36 -11.14 -7.15
CA LEU A 172 11.28 -11.40 -5.71
C LEU A 172 9.88 -11.15 -5.16
N VAL A 173 9.21 -10.07 -5.57
CA VAL A 173 7.81 -9.80 -5.20
C VAL A 173 6.90 -10.96 -5.64
N LEU A 174 7.01 -11.40 -6.90
CA LEU A 174 6.19 -12.48 -7.43
C LEU A 174 6.45 -13.82 -6.72
N ILE A 175 7.72 -14.15 -6.45
CA ILE A 175 8.10 -15.35 -5.70
C ILE A 175 7.55 -15.28 -4.26
N GLY A 176 7.69 -14.13 -3.59
CA GLY A 176 7.19 -13.94 -2.24
C GLY A 176 5.67 -14.12 -2.14
N ILE A 177 4.92 -13.56 -3.09
CA ILE A 177 3.47 -13.75 -3.19
C ILE A 177 3.13 -15.23 -3.43
N TYR A 178 3.86 -15.91 -4.32
CA TYR A 178 3.66 -17.33 -4.59
C TYR A 178 3.89 -18.19 -3.33
N ILE A 179 4.98 -17.95 -2.60
CA ILE A 179 5.30 -18.65 -1.34
C ILE A 179 4.19 -18.40 -0.30
N ALA A 180 3.79 -17.14 -0.10
CA ALA A 180 2.79 -16.78 0.88
C ALA A 180 1.41 -17.40 0.60
N ARG A 181 1.09 -17.64 -0.68
CA ARG A 181 -0.20 -18.20 -1.11
C ARG A 181 -0.22 -19.72 -1.27
N ARG A 182 0.94 -20.39 -1.22
CA ARG A 182 1.01 -21.85 -1.36
C ARG A 182 0.38 -22.53 -0.14
N ARG A 183 -0.83 -23.08 -0.30
CA ARG A 183 -1.52 -23.87 0.74
C ARG A 183 -0.58 -24.98 1.24
N GLY A 184 -0.55 -25.19 2.56
CA GLY A 184 -0.04 -26.44 3.12
C GLY A 184 -0.88 -27.57 2.56
N SER A 185 -0.24 -28.46 1.80
CA SER A 185 -0.69 -29.84 1.66
C SER A 185 -0.79 -30.47 3.04
#